data_AF-A0A5Q0EL44-F1
#
_entry.id   AF-A0A5Q0EL44-F1
#
_cell.length_a   1.000
_cell.length_b   1.000
_cell.length_c   1.000
_cell.angle_alpha   90.00
_cell.angle_beta   90.00
_cell.angle_gamma   90.00
#
_symmetry.space_group_name_H-M   'P 1'
#
loop_
_entity.id
_entity.type
_entity.pdbx_description
1 polymer ?
#
loop_
_entity_poly.entity_id
_entity_poly.type
_entity_poly.pdbx_seq_one_letter_code
_entity_poly.pdbx_strand_id
1 'polypeptide(L)'
;MAQNQDKHHIIAYDIGDPRRLGRIHRFLKKQAMPVQYSVFLIRCNALRLQQLRDELAAMIDPEADDIRIYTLPEKNDIITLGQQQLAEGIYLLGSDDDILQKL
;
A
#
# COMPACT_ATOMS: atom_id res chain seq x y z
N MET A 1 19.83 15.60 -0.73
CA MET A 1 18.75 15.84 0.26
C MET A 1 17.39 15.22 -0.13
N ALA A 2 17.37 14.12 -0.91
CA ALA A 2 16.13 13.48 -1.40
C ALA A 2 15.54 12.41 -0.45
N GLN A 3 16.21 12.10 0.67
CA GLN A 3 15.81 11.01 1.56
C GLN A 3 14.73 11.37 2.58
N ASN A 4 14.39 12.66 2.74
CA ASN A 4 13.50 13.14 3.80
C ASN A 4 12.11 13.59 3.31
N GLN A 5 11.82 13.44 2.01
CA GLN A 5 10.51 13.77 1.47
C GLN A 5 9.62 12.54 1.50
N ASP A 6 8.45 12.67 2.12
CA ASP A 6 7.44 11.62 2.11
C ASP A 6 6.79 11.49 0.74
N LYS A 7 6.68 10.26 0.25
CA LYS A 7 5.99 9.92 -1.00
C LYS A 7 4.93 8.86 -0.73
N HIS A 8 3.93 8.83 -1.60
CA HIS A 8 2.93 7.76 -1.60
C HIS A 8 3.49 6.52 -2.28
N HIS A 9 3.22 5.36 -1.70
CA HIS A 9 3.59 4.07 -2.26
C HIS A 9 2.42 3.10 -2.17
N ILE A 10 2.20 2.35 -3.24
CA ILE A 10 1.33 1.18 -3.26
C ILE A 10 2.15 -0.06 -2.98
N ILE A 11 1.67 -0.88 -2.06
CA ILE A 11 2.21 -2.19 -1.74
C ILE A 11 1.19 -3.21 -2.18
N ALA A 12 1.57 -4.08 -3.11
CA ALA A 12 0.79 -5.21 -3.54
C ALA A 12 1.52 -6.50 -3.17
N TYR A 13 0.80 -7.50 -2.68
CA TYR A 13 1.37 -8.80 -2.40
C TYR A 13 0.60 -9.93 -3.07
N ASP A 14 1.33 -11.00 -3.38
CA ASP A 14 0.80 -12.32 -3.71
C ASP A 14 1.56 -13.34 -2.85
N ILE A 15 0.88 -13.95 -1.89
CA ILE A 15 1.51 -14.78 -0.84
C ILE A 15 0.83 -16.13 -0.84
N GLY A 16 1.59 -17.19 -1.14
CA GLY A 16 1.05 -18.54 -1.31
C GLY A 16 0.69 -19.25 -0.01
N ASP A 17 1.36 -18.92 1.11
CA ASP A 17 1.11 -19.58 2.41
C ASP A 17 0.15 -18.77 3.30
N PRO A 18 -0.98 -19.36 3.76
CA PRO A 18 -1.96 -18.66 4.59
C PRO A 18 -1.41 -18.14 5.93
N ARG A 19 -0.40 -18.79 6.52
CA ARG A 19 0.19 -18.36 7.79
C ARG A 19 1.09 -17.13 7.57
N ARG A 20 1.93 -17.13 6.53
CA ARG A 20 2.74 -15.97 6.12
C ARG A 20 1.83 -14.82 5.70
N LEU A 21 0.78 -15.08 4.93
CA LEU A 21 -0.23 -14.09 4.54
C LEU A 21 -0.83 -13.40 5.76
N GLY A 22 -1.33 -14.16 6.74
CA GLY A 22 -1.92 -13.60 7.95
C GLY A 22 -0.94 -12.76 8.78
N ARG A 23 0.35 -13.13 8.79
CA ARG A 23 1.42 -12.37 9.45
C ARG A 23 1.70 -11.06 8.72
N ILE A 24 1.92 -11.11 7.40
CA ILE A 24 2.25 -9.95 6.57
C ILE A 24 1.08 -8.97 6.51
N HIS A 25 -0.15 -9.46 6.33
CA HIS A 25 -1.36 -8.61 6.34
C HIS A 25 -1.50 -7.85 7.66
N ARG A 26 -1.33 -8.54 8.80
CA ARG A 26 -1.42 -7.92 10.14
C ARG A 26 -0.28 -6.93 10.39
N PHE A 27 0.90 -7.19 9.85
CA PHE A 27 2.03 -6.29 9.89
C PHE A 27 1.77 -5.02 9.08
N LEU A 28 1.34 -5.15 7.81
CA LEU A 28 1.06 -4.01 6.92
C LEU A 28 -0.09 -3.15 7.46
N LYS A 29 -1.14 -3.76 8.00
CA LYS A 29 -2.29 -3.03 8.59
C LYS A 29 -1.91 -2.10 9.73
N LYS A 30 -0.76 -2.29 10.40
CA LYS A 30 -0.27 -1.39 11.45
C LYS A 30 0.45 -0.15 10.91
N GLN A 31 0.86 -0.16 9.64
CA GLN A 31 1.76 0.83 9.07
C GLN A 31 1.23 1.48 7.80
N ALA A 32 0.32 0.81 7.11
CA ALA A 32 -0.23 1.18 5.82
C ALA A 32 -1.75 0.98 5.84
N MET A 33 -2.43 1.76 5.03
CA MET A 33 -3.88 1.70 4.90
C MET A 33 -4.27 0.62 3.87
N PRO A 34 -5.15 -0.33 4.23
CA PRO A 34 -5.67 -1.28 3.25
C PRO A 34 -6.58 -0.56 2.24
N VAL A 35 -6.32 -0.75 0.96
CA VAL A 35 -7.15 -0.21 -0.14
C VAL A 35 -7.99 -1.32 -0.77
N GLN A 36 -7.41 -2.53 -0.89
CA GLN A 36 -8.08 -3.78 -1.28
C GLN A 36 -7.47 -4.94 -0.50
N TYR A 37 -8.01 -6.16 -0.69
CA TYR A 37 -7.58 -7.35 0.04
C TYR A 37 -6.05 -7.57 0.05
N SER A 38 -5.38 -7.38 -1.10
CA SER A 38 -3.93 -7.56 -1.26
C SER A 38 -3.18 -6.27 -1.61
N VAL A 39 -3.82 -5.11 -1.43
CA VAL A 39 -3.25 -3.81 -1.84
C VAL A 39 -3.34 -2.82 -0.69
N PHE A 40 -2.21 -2.21 -0.35
CA PHE A 40 -2.05 -1.23 0.72
C PHE A 40 -1.44 0.06 0.19
N LEU A 41 -1.82 1.19 0.78
CA LEU A 41 -1.24 2.51 0.54
C LEU A 41 -0.46 2.95 1.78
N ILE A 42 0.78 3.39 1.60
CA ILE A 42 1.60 4.00 2.64
C ILE A 42 2.14 5.35 2.14
N ARG A 43 2.27 6.32 3.06
CA ARG A 43 3.03 7.55 2.82
C ARG A 43 4.25 7.54 3.74
N CYS A 44 5.44 7.53 3.16
CA CYS A 44 6.68 7.48 3.93
C CYS A 44 7.87 8.02 3.14
N ASN A 45 8.95 8.33 3.86
CA ASN A 45 10.23 8.70 3.26
C ASN A 45 11.06 7.46 2.86
N ALA A 46 12.17 7.70 2.17
CA ALA A 46 13.02 6.64 1.65
C ALA A 46 13.60 5.72 2.74
N LEU A 47 13.94 6.28 3.91
CA LEU A 47 14.50 5.51 5.03
C LEU A 47 13.47 4.54 5.59
N ARG A 48 12.23 5.01 5.82
CA ARG A 48 11.17 4.15 6.33
C ARG A 48 10.76 3.11 5.29
N LEU A 49 10.77 3.46 4.00
CA LEU A 49 10.51 2.51 2.93
C LEU A 49 11.57 1.39 2.89
N GLN A 50 12.84 1.72 3.10
CA GLN A 50 13.90 0.73 3.18
C GLN A 50 13.70 -0.22 4.38
N GLN A 51 13.41 0.33 5.56
CA GLN A 51 13.11 -0.48 6.74
C GLN A 51 11.92 -1.42 6.52
N LEU A 52 10.85 -0.90 5.88
CA LEU A 52 9.69 -1.70 5.53
C LEU A 52 10.06 -2.86 4.61
N ARG A 53 10.93 -2.63 3.61
CA ARG A 53 11.42 -3.68 2.71
C ARG A 53 12.22 -4.74 3.46
N ASP A 54 13.09 -4.34 4.37
CA ASP A 54 13.90 -5.28 5.16
C ASP A 54 13.02 -6.10 6.12
N GLU A 55 12.05 -5.46 6.78
CA GLU A 55 11.05 -6.10 7.63
C GLU A 55 10.21 -7.13 6.83
N LEU A 56 9.79 -6.78 5.60
CA LEU A 56 9.06 -7.67 4.70
C LEU A 56 9.92 -8.84 4.19
N ALA A 57 11.16 -8.58 3.78
CA ALA A 57 12.08 -9.61 3.31
C ALA A 57 12.34 -10.70 4.36
N ALA A 58 12.35 -10.33 5.65
CA ALA A 58 12.47 -11.29 6.75
C ALA A 58 11.22 -12.15 6.99
N MET A 59 10.08 -11.80 6.39
CA MET A 59 8.79 -12.48 6.59
C MET A 59 8.31 -13.31 5.40
N ILE A 60 8.86 -13.10 4.20
CA ILE A 60 8.46 -13.81 2.98
C ILE A 60 9.30 -15.06 2.72
N ASP A 61 8.76 -15.94 1.90
CA ASP A 61 9.50 -16.95 1.16
C ASP A 61 9.74 -16.45 -0.27
N PRO A 62 10.98 -16.08 -0.65
CA PRO A 62 11.26 -15.42 -1.93
C PRO A 62 10.96 -16.28 -3.16
N GLU A 63 10.84 -17.60 -3.00
CA GLU A 63 10.53 -18.52 -4.11
C GLU A 63 9.01 -18.69 -4.32
N ALA A 64 8.20 -18.32 -3.31
CA ALA A 64 6.76 -18.59 -3.29
C ALA A 64 5.89 -17.34 -3.08
N ASP A 65 6.48 -16.23 -2.65
CA ASP A 65 5.78 -14.99 -2.33
C ASP A 65 6.36 -13.82 -3.15
N ASP A 66 5.49 -12.97 -3.68
CA ASP A 66 5.86 -11.72 -4.36
C ASP A 66 5.29 -10.53 -3.60
N ILE A 67 6.14 -9.54 -3.32
CA ILE A 67 5.72 -8.25 -2.78
C ILE A 67 6.32 -7.15 -3.63
N ARG A 68 5.44 -6.31 -4.16
CA ARG A 68 5.80 -5.20 -5.03
C ARG A 68 5.45 -3.88 -4.36
N ILE A 69 6.39 -2.95 -4.45
CA ILE A 69 6.19 -1.59 -3.95
C ILE A 69 6.39 -0.60 -5.10
N TYR A 70 5.34 0.17 -5.38
CA TYR A 70 5.29 1.16 -6.45
C TYR A 70 5.23 2.55 -5.84
N THR A 71 6.21 3.39 -6.15
CA THR A 71 6.16 4.82 -5.79
C THR A 71 5.18 5.53 -6.71
N LEU A 72 4.23 6.25 -6.12
CA LEU A 72 3.30 7.07 -6.86
C LEU A 72 3.89 8.47 -7.12
N PRO A 73 3.50 9.14 -8.21
CA PRO A 73 3.73 10.57 -8.39
C PRO A 73 3.13 11.41 -7.24
N GLU A 74 3.47 12.70 -7.19
CA GLU A 74 2.84 13.62 -6.23
C GLU A 74 1.42 14.03 -6.66
N LYS A 75 1.13 13.97 -7.96
CA LYS A 75 -0.18 14.23 -8.55
C LYS A 75 -0.71 12.95 -9.18
N ASN A 76 -1.76 12.39 -8.58
CA ASN A 76 -2.30 11.10 -8.98
C ASN A 76 -3.82 11.18 -9.01
N ASP A 77 -4.42 10.75 -10.10
CA ASP A 77 -5.85 10.51 -10.18
C ASP A 77 -6.12 9.09 -9.68
N ILE A 78 -6.94 8.96 -8.64
CA ILE A 78 -7.24 7.67 -8.02
C ILE A 78 -8.69 7.32 -8.30
N ILE A 79 -8.88 6.35 -9.19
CA ILE A 79 -10.20 5.81 -9.53
C ILE A 79 -10.32 4.43 -8.91
N THR A 80 -11.33 4.23 -8.06
CA THR A 80 -11.65 2.90 -7.50
C THR A 80 -12.93 2.39 -8.15
N LEU A 81 -12.85 1.22 -8.79
CA LEU A 81 -13.98 0.56 -9.43
C LEU A 81 -14.40 -0.68 -8.62
N GLY A 82 -15.71 -0.96 -8.57
CA GLY A 82 -16.27 -2.13 -7.87
C GLY A 82 -16.59 -1.88 -6.40
N GLN A 83 -16.64 -2.96 -5.59
CA GLN A 83 -16.99 -2.85 -4.17
C GLN A 83 -15.84 -2.20 -3.38
N GLN A 84 -16.09 -0.99 -2.87
CA GLN A 84 -15.19 -0.32 -1.96
C GLN A 84 -15.24 -1.01 -0.58
N GLN A 85 -14.09 -1.45 -0.09
CA GLN A 85 -13.93 -1.98 1.27
C GLN A 85 -13.71 -0.86 2.32
N LEU A 86 -13.69 0.40 1.88
CA LEU A 86 -13.60 1.55 2.76
C LEU A 86 -14.98 1.84 3.38
N ALA A 87 -14.98 2.25 4.65
CA ALA A 87 -16.20 2.65 5.31
C ALA A 87 -16.80 3.88 4.62
N GLU A 88 -18.12 4.01 4.70
CA GLU A 88 -18.84 5.15 4.16
C GLU A 88 -18.24 6.48 4.68
N GLY A 89 -17.90 7.40 3.77
CA GLY A 89 -17.25 8.67 4.10
C GLY A 89 -15.71 8.67 4.11
N ILE A 90 -15.06 7.52 3.89
CA ILE A 90 -13.61 7.44 3.71
C ILE A 90 -13.28 7.38 2.21
N TYR A 91 -12.65 8.44 1.70
CA TYR A 91 -12.23 8.54 0.31
C TYR A 91 -10.70 8.45 0.19
N LEU A 92 -10.22 7.72 -0.82
CA LEU A 92 -8.82 7.78 -1.23
C LEU A 92 -8.63 9.04 -2.06
N LEU A 93 -8.31 10.17 -1.41
CA LEU A 93 -8.09 11.42 -2.11
C LEU A 93 -6.75 11.35 -2.88
N GLY A 94 -6.86 11.33 -4.22
CA GLY A 94 -5.82 11.86 -5.08
C GLY A 94 -5.69 13.37 -4.86
N SER A 95 -4.54 13.94 -5.18
CA SER A 95 -4.15 15.32 -4.85
C SER A 95 -5.24 16.35 -5.22
N ASP A 96 -5.87 16.91 -4.19
CA ASP A 96 -6.79 18.06 -4.05
C ASP A 96 -7.89 18.40 -5.08
N ASP A 97 -7.96 17.82 -6.29
CA ASP A 97 -8.97 18.24 -7.30
C ASP A 97 -9.96 17.16 -7.76
N ASP A 98 -9.77 15.87 -7.46
CA ASP A 98 -10.69 14.83 -7.91
C ASP A 98 -11.71 14.44 -6.84
N ILE A 99 -12.72 15.29 -6.68
CA ILE A 99 -14.00 14.89 -6.10
C ILE A 99 -14.60 13.85 -7.05
N LEU A 100 -14.53 12.58 -6.65
CA LEU A 100 -15.14 11.44 -7.31
C LEU A 100 -16.56 11.78 -7.80
N GLN A 101 -16.72 12.05 -9.10
CA GLN A 101 -18.02 12.02 -9.72
C GLN A 101 -18.43 10.55 -9.83
N LYS A 102 -19.51 10.20 -9.13
CA LYS A 102 -20.27 8.97 -9.36
C LYS A 102 -20.65 8.91 -10.85
N LEU A 103 -20.25 7.84 -11.53
CA LEU A 103 -20.96 7.34 -12.70
C LEU A 103 -22.19 6.55 -12.23
#